data_AF-A0A1E4HRL0-F1
#
_entry.id   AF-A0A1E4HRL0-F1
#
_cell.length_a   1.000
_cell.length_b   1.000
_cell.length_c   1.000
_cell.angle_alpha   90.00
_cell.angle_beta   90.00
_cell.angle_gamma   90.00
#
_symmetry.space_group_name_H-M   'P 1'
#
loop_
_entity.id
_entity.type
_entity.pdbx_description
1 polymer ?
#
loop_
_entity_poly.entity_id
_entity_poly.type
_entity_poly.pdbx_seq_one_letter_code
_entity_poly.pdbx_strand_id
1 'polypeptide(L)'
;MRTEARRRGIDNGQRVGGRSPDTGRGVIMGEAWLSKRSREGLANRFEPRARWRRPSVPVPYYDNLEATPIDGLSCLVEVERVYGLDWDRFDYLHWQGLARVYEGLPGAMRLRDVPWCFGDDEDVPPFLWASEEPLGLQVCGILPEADWRAWDERFRVLAGNLPVRDLR
;
A
#
# COMPACT_ATOMS: atom_id res chain seq x y z
N MET A 1 -63.08 8.06 19.80
CA MET A 1 -63.21 7.21 21.01
C MET A 1 -62.44 5.93 20.75
N ARG A 2 -61.57 5.37 21.58
CA ARG A 2 -61.02 5.68 22.92
C ARG A 2 -59.79 4.74 23.07
N THR A 3 -58.67 5.30 23.54
CA THR A 3 -57.68 4.78 24.51
C THR A 3 -57.67 3.31 24.95
N GLU A 4 -56.47 2.70 25.00
CA GLU A 4 -55.79 2.02 26.15
C GLU A 4 -54.59 1.21 25.59
N ALA A 5 -53.30 1.46 25.90
CA ALA A 5 -52.55 1.51 27.16
C ALA A 5 -52.65 0.23 28.02
N ARG A 6 -51.64 -0.65 27.92
CA ARG A 6 -51.23 -1.52 29.04
C ARG A 6 -49.74 -1.83 29.01
N ARG A 7 -49.03 -1.23 29.98
CA ARG A 7 -47.72 -1.65 30.50
C ARG A 7 -47.90 -2.81 31.48
N ARG A 8 -46.99 -3.79 31.45
CA ARG A 8 -46.34 -4.52 32.57
C ARG A 8 -45.07 -5.14 31.94
N GLY A 9 -43.82 -4.92 32.34
CA GLY A 9 -43.25 -4.54 33.62
C GLY A 9 -42.53 -5.75 34.20
N ILE A 10 -41.21 -5.85 34.06
CA ILE A 10 -40.28 -6.55 34.98
C ILE A 10 -38.97 -5.76 35.01
N ASP A 11 -38.42 -5.76 36.21
CA ASP A 11 -37.49 -4.85 36.85
C ASP A 11 -36.10 -5.50 37.05
N ASN A 12 -35.14 -4.65 37.39
CA ASN A 12 -33.91 -4.87 38.14
C ASN A 12 -32.68 -5.51 37.51
N GLY A 13 -31.58 -4.73 37.55
CA GLY A 13 -30.22 -5.25 37.45
C GLY A 13 -29.13 -4.19 37.34
N GLN A 14 -28.93 -3.37 38.37
CA GLN A 14 -27.71 -2.57 38.54
C GLN A 14 -26.44 -3.43 38.35
N ARG A 15 -25.47 -2.91 37.59
CA ARG A 15 -24.06 -2.88 38.01
C ARG A 15 -23.30 -1.79 37.29
N VAL A 16 -22.88 -0.81 38.09
CA VAL A 16 -21.89 0.21 37.77
C VAL A 16 -20.53 -0.48 37.68
N GLY A 17 -19.81 -0.24 36.58
CA GLY A 17 -18.51 -0.85 36.32
C GLY A 17 -17.85 -0.21 35.12
N GLY A 18 -17.73 1.11 35.13
CA GLY A 18 -16.89 1.83 34.19
C GLY A 18 -15.45 1.37 34.34
N ARG A 19 -14.96 0.63 33.34
CA ARG A 19 -13.54 0.46 33.10
C ARG A 19 -13.33 0.64 31.60
N SER A 20 -12.57 1.69 31.31
CA SER A 20 -12.15 2.13 29.98
C SER A 20 -11.81 0.95 29.07
N PRO A 21 -12.34 0.88 27.83
CA PRO A 21 -11.70 0.04 26.84
C PRO A 21 -10.34 0.66 26.52
N ASP A 22 -9.34 -0.14 26.86
CA ASP A 22 -7.95 0.00 26.59
C ASP A 22 -7.73 0.46 25.15
N THR A 23 -7.00 1.56 25.04
CA THR A 23 -6.18 2.02 23.93
C THR A 23 -6.09 1.01 22.78
N GLY A 24 -6.84 1.30 21.70
CA GLY A 24 -6.66 0.61 20.42
C GLY A 24 -5.21 0.72 19.99
N ARG A 25 -4.44 -0.34 20.21
CA ARG A 25 -3.19 -0.60 19.49
C ARG A 25 -3.58 -0.85 18.05
N GLY A 26 -3.67 0.23 17.28
CA GLY A 26 -3.61 0.17 15.82
C GLY A 26 -2.35 -0.60 15.48
N VAL A 27 -2.54 -1.82 14.98
CA VAL A 27 -1.45 -2.63 14.43
C VAL A 27 -0.85 -1.80 13.31
N ILE A 28 0.41 -1.41 13.48
CA ILE A 28 1.17 -0.68 12.49
C ILE A 28 1.19 -1.56 11.24
N MET A 29 0.68 -1.07 10.11
CA MET A 29 0.70 -1.72 8.79
C MET A 29 2.04 -2.39 8.48
N GLY A 30 3.14 -1.82 8.97
CA GLY A 30 4.47 -2.41 8.92
C GLY A 30 4.59 -3.75 9.64
N GLU A 31 4.12 -3.92 10.87
CA GLU A 31 4.46 -5.10 11.67
C GLU A 31 3.77 -6.40 11.19
N ALA A 32 2.51 -6.34 10.76
CA ALA A 32 1.79 -7.55 10.31
C ALA A 32 2.25 -8.02 8.92
N TRP A 33 2.51 -7.09 8.00
CA TRP A 33 3.06 -7.37 6.68
C TRP A 33 4.52 -7.84 6.77
N LEU A 34 5.35 -7.18 7.59
CA LEU A 34 6.71 -7.62 7.90
C LEU A 34 6.73 -8.97 8.65
N SER A 35 5.74 -9.27 9.52
CA SER A 35 5.71 -10.50 10.31
C SER A 35 5.33 -11.75 9.51
N LYS A 36 4.54 -11.63 8.43
CA LYS A 36 4.31 -12.75 7.50
C LYS A 36 5.57 -13.04 6.68
N ARG A 37 6.23 -12.01 6.15
CA ARG A 37 7.39 -12.12 5.25
C ARG A 37 8.71 -12.43 5.95
N SER A 38 8.91 -12.00 7.20
CA SER A 38 10.13 -12.29 7.97
C SER A 38 10.28 -13.79 8.31
N ARG A 39 9.23 -14.61 8.14
CA ARG A 39 9.30 -16.08 8.28
C ARG A 39 9.68 -16.79 6.97
N GLU A 40 9.48 -16.17 5.82
CA GLU A 40 9.75 -16.78 4.50
C GLU A 40 11.14 -16.39 3.94
N GLY A 41 11.75 -15.30 4.42
CA GLY A 41 13.02 -14.76 3.89
C GLY A 41 14.27 -14.96 4.77
N LEU A 42 14.35 -16.00 5.61
CA LEU A 42 15.51 -16.21 6.49
C LEU A 42 16.56 -17.15 5.87
N ALA A 43 17.43 -16.57 5.04
CA ALA A 43 18.89 -16.80 5.08
C ALA A 43 19.59 -16.05 3.94
N ASN A 44 20.14 -14.85 4.20
CA ASN A 44 21.48 -14.57 3.69
C ASN A 44 22.25 -13.49 4.48
N ARG A 45 23.32 -14.00 5.08
CA ARG A 45 24.57 -13.42 5.60
C ARG A 45 24.76 -11.88 5.50
N PHE A 46 24.92 -11.30 6.69
CA PHE A 46 25.43 -9.96 6.98
C PHE A 46 26.83 -9.69 6.38
N GLU A 47 26.98 -8.54 5.73
CA GLU A 47 28.22 -7.75 5.67
C GLU A 47 27.83 -6.27 5.84
N PRO A 48 28.16 -5.62 6.97
CA PRO A 48 27.88 -4.20 7.15
C PRO A 48 29.01 -3.40 6.50
N ARG A 49 28.81 -2.87 5.28
CA ARG A 49 29.79 -2.01 4.61
C ARG A 49 29.23 -0.64 4.25
N ALA A 50 29.73 0.35 5.01
CA ALA A 50 29.97 1.74 4.69
C ALA A 50 28.82 2.59 4.08
N ARG A 51 28.42 3.62 4.83
CA ARG A 51 27.61 4.75 4.34
C ARG A 51 28.38 5.54 3.28
N TRP A 52 28.28 5.10 2.03
CA TRP A 52 28.41 5.99 0.89
C TRP A 52 26.99 6.36 0.48
N ARG A 53 26.65 7.66 0.49
CA ARG A 53 25.41 8.13 -0.15
C ARG A 53 25.58 7.83 -1.64
N ARG A 54 25.07 6.67 -2.09
CA ARG A 54 24.94 6.40 -3.52
C ARG A 54 24.06 7.50 -4.10
N PRO A 55 24.39 8.06 -5.27
CA PRO A 55 23.44 8.91 -5.97
C PRO A 55 22.14 8.12 -6.12
N SER A 56 21.01 8.74 -5.76
CA SER A 56 19.69 8.16 -5.96
C SER A 56 19.49 7.97 -7.46
N VAL A 57 19.58 6.72 -7.92
CA VAL A 57 19.25 6.40 -9.29
C VAL A 57 17.74 6.24 -9.34
N PRO A 58 17.03 6.91 -10.27
CA PRO A 58 15.60 6.68 -10.44
C PRO A 58 15.34 5.19 -10.65
N VAL A 59 14.29 4.67 -10.02
CA VAL A 59 13.95 3.24 -10.17
C VAL A 59 13.70 2.93 -11.64
N PRO A 60 14.41 1.96 -12.26
CA PRO A 60 14.18 1.57 -13.63
C PRO A 60 12.82 0.88 -13.74
N TYR A 61 12.17 1.02 -14.88
CA TYR A 61 10.86 0.42 -15.13
C TYR A 61 10.69 0.08 -16.62
N TYR A 62 9.71 -0.77 -16.91
CA TYR A 62 9.11 -0.91 -18.24
C TYR A 62 7.58 -0.91 -18.10
N ASP A 63 6.91 -0.53 -19.18
CA ASP A 63 5.46 -0.53 -19.28
C ASP A 63 5.00 -1.82 -19.98
N ASN A 64 4.15 -2.60 -19.33
CA ASN A 64 3.37 -3.66 -20.01
C ASN A 64 2.22 -3.03 -20.81
N LEU A 65 1.68 -1.91 -20.30
CA LEU A 65 0.75 -1.04 -20.95
C LEU A 65 1.16 0.40 -20.70
N GLU A 66 1.59 1.11 -21.75
CA GLU A 66 1.77 2.55 -21.67
C GLU A 66 0.45 3.21 -21.28
N ALA A 67 0.51 4.34 -20.58
CA ALA A 67 -0.69 5.05 -20.12
C ALA A 67 -1.64 5.35 -21.29
N THR A 68 -2.70 4.54 -21.40
CA THR A 68 -3.57 4.49 -22.57
C THR A 68 -4.92 5.09 -22.20
N PRO A 69 -5.41 6.11 -22.92
CA PRO A 69 -6.72 6.69 -22.67
C PRO A 69 -7.84 5.64 -22.76
N ILE A 70 -8.82 5.73 -21.87
CA ILE A 70 -10.01 4.86 -21.93
C ILE A 70 -11.08 5.52 -22.79
N ASP A 71 -11.52 4.80 -23.82
CA ASP A 71 -12.56 5.27 -24.72
C ASP A 71 -13.85 5.62 -23.97
N GLY A 72 -14.39 6.82 -24.24
CA GLY A 72 -15.63 7.30 -23.63
C GLY A 72 -15.47 7.91 -22.23
N LEU A 73 -14.27 7.88 -21.64
CA LEU A 73 -13.98 8.51 -20.34
C LEU A 73 -12.86 9.54 -20.48
N SER A 74 -13.23 10.82 -20.63
CA SER A 74 -12.25 11.89 -20.73
C SER A 74 -11.34 11.91 -19.50
N CYS A 75 -10.02 11.97 -19.74
CA CYS A 75 -8.95 12.15 -18.74
C CYS A 75 -8.51 10.91 -17.97
N LEU A 76 -9.19 9.76 -18.09
CA LEU A 76 -8.72 8.51 -17.47
C LEU A 76 -7.77 7.76 -18.40
N VAL A 77 -6.74 7.18 -17.79
CA VAL A 77 -5.81 6.25 -18.44
C VAL A 77 -5.82 4.92 -17.72
N GLU A 78 -5.69 3.85 -18.48
CA GLU A 78 -5.29 2.55 -17.99
C GLU A 78 -3.77 2.43 -18.03
N VAL A 79 -3.18 1.90 -16.96
CA VAL A 79 -1.73 1.78 -16.81
C VAL A 79 -1.35 0.40 -16.32
N GLU A 80 -0.24 -0.12 -16.85
CA GLU A 80 0.43 -1.29 -16.30
C GLU A 80 1.95 -1.11 -16.40
N ARG A 81 2.60 -0.93 -15.24
CA ARG A 81 4.05 -0.69 -15.14
C ARG A 81 4.70 -1.65 -14.18
N VAL A 82 5.90 -2.11 -14.52
CA VAL A 82 6.76 -2.88 -13.62
C VAL A 82 7.99 -2.06 -13.26
N TYR A 83 8.15 -1.78 -11.96
CA TYR A 83 9.37 -1.18 -11.40
C TYR A 83 10.36 -2.28 -11.01
N GLY A 84 11.58 -2.23 -11.53
CA GLY A 84 12.60 -3.26 -11.33
C GLY A 84 13.22 -3.26 -9.94
N LEU A 85 12.45 -3.58 -8.90
CA LEU A 85 12.96 -3.79 -7.54
C LEU A 85 13.60 -5.18 -7.42
N ASP A 86 14.72 -5.26 -6.70
CA ASP A 86 15.50 -6.50 -6.56
C ASP A 86 15.22 -7.21 -5.23
N TRP A 87 14.17 -8.02 -5.21
CA TRP A 87 13.68 -8.70 -4.00
C TRP A 87 14.73 -9.54 -3.29
N ASP A 88 15.65 -10.16 -4.03
CA ASP A 88 16.72 -10.99 -3.48
C ASP A 88 17.73 -10.19 -2.65
N ARG A 89 17.72 -8.87 -2.80
CA ARG A 89 18.58 -7.93 -2.05
C ARG A 89 17.83 -7.14 -0.99
N PHE A 90 16.52 -7.37 -0.84
CA PHE A 90 15.74 -6.72 0.22
C PHE A 90 16.05 -7.38 1.56
N ASP A 91 16.48 -6.55 2.50
CA ASP A 91 16.50 -6.88 3.91
C ASP A 91 15.32 -6.21 4.64
N TYR A 92 15.24 -6.40 5.94
CA TYR A 92 14.20 -5.81 6.79
C TYR A 92 14.08 -4.27 6.64
N LEU A 93 15.21 -3.56 6.51
CA LEU A 93 15.21 -2.11 6.38
C LEU A 93 14.69 -1.66 5.03
N HIS A 94 14.95 -2.43 3.97
CA HIS A 94 14.40 -2.16 2.64
C HIS A 94 12.88 -2.38 2.61
N TRP A 95 12.38 -3.43 3.27
CA TRP A 95 10.94 -3.64 3.41
C TRP A 95 10.26 -2.52 4.21
N GLN A 96 10.87 -2.07 5.30
CA GLN A 96 10.40 -0.87 6.03
C GLN A 96 10.46 0.39 5.16
N GLY A 97 11.50 0.53 4.33
CA GLY A 97 11.65 1.61 3.37
C GLY A 97 10.48 1.63 2.38
N LEU A 98 10.18 0.48 1.76
CA LEU A 98 9.08 0.35 0.80
C LEU A 98 7.72 0.63 1.45
N ALA A 99 7.47 0.18 2.69
CA ALA A 99 6.25 0.54 3.42
C ALA A 99 6.09 2.07 3.58
N ARG A 100 7.18 2.77 3.91
CA ARG A 100 7.18 4.24 4.00
C ARG A 100 7.03 4.93 2.65
N VAL A 101 7.53 4.31 1.57
CA VAL A 101 7.26 4.78 0.20
C VAL A 101 5.75 4.81 -0.01
N TYR A 102 5.05 3.70 0.20
CA TYR A 102 3.60 3.63 0.02
C TYR A 102 2.82 4.65 0.86
N GLU A 103 3.20 4.84 2.13
CA GLU A 103 2.56 5.85 2.99
C GLU A 103 2.73 7.29 2.46
N GLY A 104 3.75 7.55 1.65
CA GLY A 104 4.06 8.86 1.08
C GLY A 104 3.53 9.11 -0.33
N LEU A 105 2.76 8.16 -0.89
CA LEU A 105 2.22 8.26 -2.25
C LEU A 105 0.85 8.97 -2.29
N PRO A 106 0.54 9.65 -3.40
CA PRO A 106 -0.80 10.17 -3.64
C PRO A 106 -1.85 9.06 -3.56
N GLY A 107 -2.98 9.34 -2.91
CA GLY A 107 -4.09 8.41 -2.81
C GLY A 107 -3.86 7.21 -1.91
N ALA A 108 -2.74 7.11 -1.19
CA ALA A 108 -2.40 5.94 -0.37
C ALA A 108 -3.49 5.57 0.65
N MET A 109 -3.87 4.29 0.67
CA MET A 109 -4.90 3.75 1.55
C MET A 109 -4.31 2.76 2.57
N ARG A 110 -4.82 2.80 3.82
CA ARG A 110 -4.32 1.98 4.94
C ARG A 110 -5.19 0.75 5.25
N LEU A 111 -6.08 0.37 4.35
CA LEU A 111 -7.17 -0.57 4.63
C LEU A 111 -6.91 -2.01 4.19
N ARG A 112 -5.84 -2.29 3.42
CA ARG A 112 -5.61 -3.60 2.79
C ARG A 112 -4.19 -4.14 3.03
N ASP A 113 -4.07 -5.47 2.94
CA ASP A 113 -2.81 -6.22 3.04
C ASP A 113 -1.85 -5.95 1.85
N VAL A 114 -2.41 -5.49 0.72
CA VAL A 114 -1.71 -5.10 -0.50
C VAL A 114 -1.81 -3.57 -0.63
N PRO A 115 -0.81 -2.87 -1.17
CA PRO A 115 -0.89 -1.42 -1.39
C PRO A 115 -1.96 -1.07 -2.43
N TRP A 116 -2.97 -0.32 -2.00
CA TRP A 116 -3.98 0.31 -2.86
C TRP A 116 -3.90 1.83 -2.72
N CYS A 117 -4.12 2.53 -3.83
CA CYS A 117 -4.22 3.97 -3.91
C CYS A 117 -5.50 4.37 -4.66
N PHE A 118 -6.08 5.51 -4.31
CA PHE A 118 -7.24 6.18 -4.95
C PHE A 118 -8.60 5.48 -4.84
N GLY A 119 -8.62 4.16 -4.67
CA GLY A 119 -9.82 3.36 -4.49
C GLY A 119 -9.46 1.98 -3.92
N ASP A 120 -10.46 1.23 -3.49
CA ASP A 120 -10.28 -0.14 -2.99
C ASP A 120 -11.04 -1.18 -3.83
N ASP A 121 -11.55 -0.78 -4.97
CA ASP A 121 -12.31 -1.61 -5.90
C ASP A 121 -11.75 -1.40 -7.32
N GLU A 122 -11.31 -2.49 -7.96
CA GLU A 122 -10.76 -2.44 -9.33
C GLU A 122 -11.86 -2.28 -10.39
N ASP A 123 -13.12 -2.51 -10.03
CA ASP A 123 -14.26 -2.28 -10.93
C ASP A 123 -14.74 -0.81 -10.90
N VAL A 124 -14.19 0.00 -9.98
CA VAL A 124 -14.64 1.39 -9.74
C VAL A 124 -13.46 2.37 -9.76
N PRO A 125 -13.17 2.99 -10.91
CA PRO A 125 -12.18 4.07 -10.99
C PRO A 125 -12.52 5.29 -10.12
N PRO A 126 -11.50 6.02 -9.61
CA PRO A 126 -10.08 5.77 -9.80
C PRO A 126 -9.53 4.72 -8.82
N PHE A 127 -8.64 3.85 -9.29
CA PHE A 127 -7.90 2.93 -8.43
C PHE A 127 -6.50 2.67 -8.99
N LEU A 128 -5.60 2.25 -8.11
CA LEU A 128 -4.27 1.78 -8.43
C LEU A 128 -3.85 0.78 -7.37
N TRP A 129 -3.39 -0.40 -7.76
CA TRP A 129 -2.84 -1.39 -6.83
C TRP A 129 -1.41 -1.77 -7.23
N ALA A 130 -0.67 -2.33 -6.29
CA ALA A 130 0.69 -2.81 -6.52
C ALA A 130 0.87 -4.26 -6.05
N SER A 131 1.46 -5.12 -6.87
CA SER A 131 1.78 -6.51 -6.56
C SER A 131 3.29 -6.78 -6.67
N GLU A 132 3.80 -7.63 -5.79
CA GLU A 132 5.17 -8.13 -5.87
C GLU A 132 5.23 -9.26 -6.91
N GLU A 133 5.85 -8.99 -8.06
CA GLU A 133 6.06 -9.98 -9.11
C GLU A 133 7.52 -10.43 -9.17
N PRO A 134 7.84 -11.62 -9.73
CA PRO A 134 9.21 -12.11 -9.78
C PRO A 134 10.21 -11.13 -10.38
N LEU A 135 9.78 -10.27 -11.31
CA LEU A 135 10.59 -9.27 -12.02
C LEU A 135 10.67 -7.89 -11.33
N GLY A 136 9.82 -7.62 -10.35
CA GLY A 136 9.79 -6.35 -9.64
C GLY A 136 8.40 -6.03 -9.12
N LEU A 137 8.13 -4.74 -8.88
CA LEU A 137 6.82 -4.30 -8.41
C LEU A 137 5.94 -3.96 -9.61
N GLN A 138 4.90 -4.76 -9.83
CA GLN A 138 3.88 -4.46 -10.81
C GLN A 138 2.87 -3.49 -10.21
N VAL A 139 2.47 -2.49 -10.99
CA VAL A 139 1.47 -1.50 -10.65
C VAL A 139 0.46 -1.42 -11.78
N CYS A 140 -0.82 -1.59 -11.44
CA CYS A 140 -1.92 -1.57 -12.39
C CYS A 140 -3.03 -0.66 -11.88
N GLY A 141 -3.72 0.05 -12.78
CA GLY A 141 -4.85 0.87 -12.39
C GLY A 141 -5.52 1.63 -13.51
N ILE A 142 -6.66 2.23 -13.14
CA ILE A 142 -7.42 3.17 -13.96
C ILE A 142 -7.59 4.45 -13.16
N LEU A 143 -7.02 5.55 -13.62
CA LEU A 143 -7.00 6.82 -12.89
C LEU A 143 -6.75 8.01 -13.83
N PRO A 144 -6.99 9.25 -13.38
CA PRO A 144 -6.64 10.43 -14.17
C PRO A 144 -5.17 10.44 -14.55
N GLU A 145 -4.82 10.82 -15.79
CA GLU A 145 -3.41 10.83 -16.23
C GLU A 145 -2.54 11.70 -15.31
N ALA A 146 -3.06 12.84 -14.85
CA ALA A 146 -2.35 13.72 -13.92
C ALA A 146 -2.00 13.01 -12.59
N ASP A 147 -2.91 12.20 -12.06
CA ASP A 147 -2.68 11.44 -10.82
C ASP A 147 -1.67 10.33 -11.05
N TRP A 148 -1.72 9.64 -12.20
CA TRP A 148 -0.71 8.66 -12.57
C TRP A 148 0.69 9.28 -12.64
N ARG A 149 0.85 10.40 -13.33
CA ARG A 149 2.15 11.10 -13.45
C ARG A 149 2.69 11.51 -12.09
N ALA A 150 1.84 12.09 -11.24
CA ALA A 150 2.22 12.49 -9.89
C ALA A 150 2.61 11.29 -9.02
N TRP A 151 1.90 10.17 -9.16
CA TRP A 151 2.20 8.94 -8.44
C TRP A 151 3.53 8.33 -8.90
N ASP A 152 3.77 8.15 -10.21
CA ASP A 152 5.01 7.58 -10.77
C ASP A 152 6.23 8.42 -10.35
N GLU A 153 6.17 9.73 -10.54
CA GLU A 153 7.25 10.64 -10.18
C GLU A 153 7.57 10.53 -8.69
N ARG A 154 6.54 10.55 -7.84
CA ARG A 154 6.71 10.45 -6.39
C ARG A 154 7.29 9.10 -5.98
N PHE A 155 6.81 8.00 -6.56
CA PHE A 155 7.30 6.67 -6.29
C PHE A 155 8.78 6.56 -6.64
N ARG A 156 9.18 6.95 -7.85
CA ARG A 156 10.58 6.86 -8.30
C ARG A 156 11.55 7.68 -7.46
N VAL A 157 11.10 8.83 -6.94
CA VAL A 157 11.89 9.66 -6.02
C VAL A 157 12.04 8.98 -4.65
N LEU A 158 10.94 8.52 -4.05
CA LEU A 158 10.96 7.92 -2.71
C LEU A 158 11.66 6.56 -2.69
N ALA A 159 11.49 5.77 -3.75
CA ALA A 159 12.06 4.44 -3.90
C ALA A 159 13.50 4.43 -4.43
N GLY A 160 14.09 5.58 -4.78
CA GLY A 160 15.43 5.68 -5.40
C GLY A 160 16.61 5.19 -4.55
N ASN A 161 16.38 4.77 -3.31
CA ASN A 161 17.37 4.13 -2.44
C ASN A 161 17.11 2.63 -2.21
N LEU A 162 16.04 2.07 -2.76
CA LEU A 162 15.75 0.65 -2.66
C LEU A 162 16.65 -0.15 -3.63
N PRO A 163 16.93 -1.42 -3.35
CA PRO A 163 17.63 -2.30 -4.27
C PRO A 163 16.85 -2.41 -5.59
N VAL A 164 17.53 -2.10 -6.70
CA VAL A 164 16.97 -2.18 -8.05
C VAL A 164 17.77 -3.14 -8.91
N ARG A 165 17.10 -3.73 -9.89
CA ARG A 165 17.67 -4.56 -10.95
C ARG A 165 18.11 -3.71 -12.12
N ASP A 166 19.08 -4.23 -12.86
CA ASP A 166 19.42 -3.67 -14.18
C ASP A 166 18.43 -4.27 -15.19
N LEU A 167 17.49 -3.46 -15.68
CA LEU A 167 16.54 -3.83 -16.73
C LEU A 167 17.23 -3.54 -18.07
N ARG A 168 18.01 -4.50 -18.57
CA ARG A 168 18.64 -4.45 -19.90
C ARG A 168 17.95 -5.38 -20.87
#